data_AF-A0A4U8SG51-F1
#
_entry.id   AF-A0A4U8SG51-F1
#
_cell.length_a   1.000
_cell.length_b   1.000
_cell.length_c   1.000
_cell.angle_alpha   90.00
_cell.angle_beta   90.00
_cell.angle_gamma   90.00
#
_symmetry.space_group_name_H-M   'P 1'
#
loop_
_entity.id
_entity.type
_entity.pdbx_description
1 polymer ?
#
loop_
_entity_poly.entity_id
_entity_poly.type
_entity_poly.pdbx_seq_one_letter_code
_entity_poly.pdbx_strand_id
1 'polypeptide(L)'
;MKINASTGLGVENLSTLKGQISNNGIKLTKEMKEEIAKAEYEAKARDTRLRVRSVLGLSGLYSVDRSDTWNTLNYQKLHYFKSSSYDHILHNDYYNYGDNGYNNGLGTFFNSKGTSKYLDTPVGQMEVFLDLDDDNDQYGVGTLESVGQLVGLDINQDGFLDSSDEFFDKLKLRGYNSNGEEVVLKLSDVYNALDLTKFVNTQKDVDEWEKNSTYKKDGITYLKRKVVNGTSLFRPEESYKRLDDSQKSSFKEMFKNNADENGWIDFTKTKTDEYGQKQYVFKDLANSLSLAYNKVGLNGDTRLERITFGFFDKSDKNYLADVKSRFNGMYKDYYNGEGNKLAIQREFQVITGMQFSEEKFKEFYEGLNNPTTANKYANALKDVDSVVGMKLNDNGMLTLAFDSGRTMYISLDDLFTSDGEFNLTEKGERASVMSGASSMNEEELNQLDFSQIGADTNGGIFSLAELGVEFIRKETFSNGRTAFILTTRDNKEIVASTLYKIRSVEDMVKFAELEEKDKLRAMKFEREA
;
A
#
# COMPACT_ATOMS: atom_id res chain seq x y z
N MET A 1 48.99 -9.93 -20.56
CA MET A 1 47.81 -9.05 -20.74
C MET A 1 47.59 -8.36 -19.40
N LYS A 2 47.80 -7.04 -19.29
CA LYS A 2 47.48 -6.31 -18.06
C LYS A 2 45.97 -6.08 -18.04
N ILE A 3 45.27 -6.70 -17.09
CA ILE A 3 43.86 -6.46 -16.83
C ILE A 3 43.81 -5.17 -16.03
N ASN A 4 43.24 -4.10 -16.60
CA ASN A 4 43.15 -2.80 -15.97
C ASN A 4 41.87 -2.79 -15.12
N ALA A 5 42.02 -2.78 -13.79
CA ALA A 5 40.94 -2.97 -12.82
C ALA A 5 40.03 -1.74 -12.61
N SER A 6 39.97 -0.81 -13.56
CA SER A 6 39.26 0.49 -13.38
C SER A 6 37.91 0.60 -14.10
N THR A 7 37.45 -0.43 -14.80
CA THR A 7 36.12 -0.42 -15.43
C THR A 7 35.33 -1.64 -14.97
N GLY A 8 34.26 -1.41 -14.20
CA GLY A 8 33.36 -2.46 -13.74
C GLY A 8 32.92 -3.35 -14.90
N LEU A 9 33.36 -4.61 -14.90
CA LEU A 9 33.06 -5.57 -15.94
C LEU A 9 31.60 -6.05 -15.77
N GLY A 10 30.75 -5.74 -16.76
CA GLY A 10 29.42 -6.34 -16.87
C GLY A 10 29.49 -7.85 -17.16
N VAL A 11 28.38 -8.56 -16.92
CA VAL A 11 28.26 -10.03 -17.06
C VAL A 11 28.68 -10.53 -18.46
N GLU A 12 28.35 -9.79 -19.52
CA GLU A 12 28.72 -10.10 -20.92
C GLU A 12 30.24 -10.03 -21.18
N ASN A 13 30.96 -9.16 -20.47
CA ASN A 13 32.42 -9.06 -20.62
C ASN A 13 33.12 -10.23 -19.91
N LEU A 14 32.51 -10.79 -18.85
CA LEU A 14 33.05 -11.93 -18.13
C LEU A 14 32.92 -13.24 -18.91
N SER A 15 31.79 -13.46 -19.60
CA SER A 15 31.58 -14.62 -20.47
C SER A 15 32.53 -14.61 -21.67
N THR A 16 32.75 -13.43 -22.27
CA THR A 16 33.70 -13.23 -23.36
C THR A 16 35.15 -13.50 -22.91
N LEU A 17 35.53 -13.04 -21.71
CA LEU A 17 36.83 -13.31 -21.11
C LEU A 17 37.03 -14.82 -20.85
N LYS A 18 36.02 -15.52 -20.31
CA LYS A 18 36.05 -16.98 -20.12
C LYS A 18 36.20 -17.74 -21.43
N GLY A 19 35.47 -17.33 -22.47
CA GLY A 19 35.60 -17.90 -23.82
C GLY A 19 37.01 -17.75 -24.39
N GLN A 20 37.64 -16.59 -24.19
CA GLN A 20 39.02 -16.35 -24.63
C GLN A 20 40.06 -17.15 -23.81
N ILE A 21 39.86 -17.31 -22.50
CA ILE A 21 40.75 -18.11 -21.63
C ILE A 21 40.68 -19.60 -22.00
N SER A 22 39.46 -20.12 -22.21
CA SER A 22 39.22 -21.52 -22.57
C SER A 22 39.77 -21.86 -23.96
N ASN A 23 39.57 -20.98 -24.94
CA ASN A 23 40.03 -21.20 -26.30
C ASN A 23 41.55 -21.10 -26.47
N ASN A 24 42.24 -20.36 -25.59
CA ASN A 24 43.68 -20.12 -25.70
C ASN A 24 44.54 -20.94 -24.70
N GLY A 25 43.94 -21.85 -23.93
CA GLY A 25 44.68 -22.72 -23.00
C GLY A 25 45.45 -21.97 -21.89
N ILE A 26 45.01 -20.76 -21.54
CA ILE A 26 45.74 -19.87 -20.62
C ILE A 26 45.57 -20.40 -19.19
N LYS A 27 46.66 -20.80 -18.54
CA LYS A 27 46.66 -21.15 -17.10
C LYS A 27 46.52 -19.86 -16.28
N LEU A 28 45.38 -19.72 -15.60
CA LEU A 28 45.13 -18.61 -14.68
C LEU A 28 46.02 -18.71 -13.44
N THR A 29 46.65 -17.60 -13.05
CA THR A 29 47.33 -17.47 -11.77
C THR A 29 46.30 -17.45 -10.63
N LYS A 30 46.76 -17.67 -9.38
CA LYS A 30 45.89 -17.61 -8.20
C LYS A 30 45.20 -16.23 -8.08
N GLU A 31 45.96 -15.15 -8.27
CA GLU A 31 45.45 -13.77 -8.26
C GLU A 31 44.38 -13.54 -9.33
N MET A 32 44.58 -14.03 -10.56
CA MET A 32 43.58 -13.90 -11.63
C MET A 32 42.28 -14.67 -11.31
N LYS A 33 42.37 -15.82 -10.64
CA LYS A 33 41.19 -16.58 -10.20
C LYS A 33 40.42 -15.85 -9.10
N GLU A 34 41.13 -15.21 -8.16
CA GLU A 34 40.54 -14.41 -7.09
C GLU A 34 39.86 -13.15 -7.63
N GLU A 35 40.47 -12.45 -8.59
CA GLU A 35 39.85 -11.29 -9.27
C GLU A 35 38.60 -11.68 -10.06
N ILE A 36 38.64 -12.81 -10.80
CA ILE A 36 37.46 -13.31 -11.52
C ILE A 36 36.34 -13.67 -10.53
N ALA A 37 36.65 -14.39 -9.45
CA ALA A 37 35.67 -14.75 -8.43
C ALA A 37 35.04 -13.51 -7.76
N LYS A 38 35.85 -12.48 -7.49
CA LYS A 38 35.36 -11.20 -6.96
C LYS A 38 34.44 -10.49 -7.95
N ALA A 39 34.82 -10.43 -9.23
CA ALA A 39 34.00 -9.82 -10.27
C ALA A 39 32.67 -10.58 -10.47
N GLU A 40 32.69 -11.92 -10.39
CA GLU A 40 31.47 -12.74 -10.41
C GLU A 40 30.56 -12.46 -9.21
N TYR A 41 31.14 -12.37 -8.01
CA TYR A 41 30.40 -12.03 -6.80
C TYR A 41 29.77 -10.64 -6.91
N GLU A 42 30.52 -9.62 -7.33
CA GLU A 42 30.01 -8.26 -7.51
C GLU A 42 28.92 -8.17 -8.57
N ALA A 43 29.06 -8.91 -9.68
CA ALA A 43 28.05 -8.97 -10.74
C ALA A 43 26.75 -9.61 -10.25
N LYS A 44 26.83 -10.75 -9.53
CA LYS A 44 25.66 -11.39 -8.92
C LYS A 44 25.02 -10.52 -7.84
N ALA A 45 25.82 -9.95 -6.94
CA ALA A 45 25.34 -9.02 -5.91
C ALA A 45 24.60 -7.82 -6.53
N ARG A 46 25.08 -7.30 -7.66
CA ARG A 46 24.42 -6.20 -8.38
C ARG A 46 23.09 -6.63 -8.97
N ASP A 47 23.03 -7.79 -9.61
CA ASP A 47 21.79 -8.35 -10.17
C ASP A 47 20.75 -8.60 -9.08
N THR A 48 21.13 -9.35 -8.02
CA THR A 48 20.25 -9.61 -6.87
C THR A 48 19.78 -8.31 -6.23
N ARG A 49 20.65 -7.31 -6.04
CA ARG A 49 20.26 -5.99 -5.50
C ARG A 49 19.22 -5.29 -6.35
N LEU A 50 19.31 -5.36 -7.68
CA LEU A 50 18.32 -4.75 -8.57
C LEU A 50 16.96 -5.43 -8.45
N ARG A 51 16.93 -6.77 -8.37
CA ARG A 51 15.70 -7.54 -8.17
C ARG A 51 15.10 -7.27 -6.79
N VAL A 52 15.88 -7.32 -5.71
CA VAL A 52 15.42 -7.00 -4.35
C VAL A 52 14.85 -5.60 -4.27
N ARG A 53 15.53 -4.58 -4.84
CA ARG A 53 15.00 -3.21 -4.86
C ARG A 53 13.68 -3.10 -5.62
N SER A 54 13.52 -3.89 -6.68
CA SER A 54 12.25 -3.98 -7.40
C SER A 54 11.15 -4.59 -6.54
N VAL A 55 11.47 -5.64 -5.78
CA VAL A 55 10.53 -6.33 -4.87
C VAL A 55 10.18 -5.44 -3.66
N LEU A 56 11.12 -4.68 -3.11
CA LEU A 56 10.85 -3.83 -1.94
C LEU A 56 10.23 -2.46 -2.30
N GLY A 57 9.99 -2.18 -3.59
CA GLY A 57 9.41 -0.89 -4.01
C GLY A 57 10.25 0.33 -3.63
N LEU A 58 11.55 0.15 -3.36
CA LEU A 58 12.48 1.15 -2.81
C LEU A 58 12.73 2.36 -3.71
N SER A 59 12.19 2.36 -4.93
CA SER A 59 12.20 3.50 -5.85
C SER A 59 10.99 4.43 -5.68
N GLY A 60 10.00 4.07 -4.85
CA GLY A 60 8.71 4.77 -4.76
C GLY A 60 8.16 5.05 -3.36
N LEU A 61 8.76 4.49 -2.30
CA LEU A 61 8.45 4.81 -0.90
C LEU A 61 9.40 5.91 -0.40
N TYR A 62 9.20 7.15 -0.87
CA TYR A 62 9.91 8.32 -0.36
C TYR A 62 9.53 8.60 1.10
N SER A 63 10.31 8.08 2.04
CA SER A 63 10.48 8.71 3.36
C SER A 63 11.82 8.39 4.05
N VAL A 64 12.74 7.67 3.42
CA VAL A 64 14.08 7.39 3.96
C VAL A 64 15.16 8.07 3.11
N ASP A 65 15.65 9.20 3.62
CA ASP A 65 16.82 10.01 3.22
C ASP A 65 17.68 9.53 2.03
N ARG A 66 17.25 9.81 0.78
CA ARG A 66 18.19 9.91 -0.35
C ARG A 66 17.79 11.01 -1.35
N SER A 67 18.69 11.96 -1.56
CA SER A 67 18.58 13.06 -2.52
C SER A 67 18.94 12.69 -3.98
N ASP A 68 19.30 11.43 -4.27
CA ASP A 68 20.18 11.16 -5.43
C ASP A 68 19.66 10.16 -6.47
N THR A 69 18.34 9.97 -6.66
CA THR A 69 17.86 8.99 -7.68
C THR A 69 16.75 9.51 -8.60
N TRP A 70 16.95 10.72 -9.12
CA TRP A 70 16.07 11.34 -10.13
C TRP A 70 16.15 10.73 -11.54
N ASN A 71 16.94 9.68 -11.78
CA ASN A 71 17.17 9.15 -13.13
C ASN A 71 17.44 7.63 -13.16
N THR A 72 16.46 6.80 -12.78
CA THR A 72 16.52 5.37 -13.15
C THR A 72 15.31 4.98 -13.98
N LEU A 73 15.54 4.16 -15.01
CA LEU A 73 14.53 3.65 -15.96
C LEU A 73 13.29 2.97 -15.31
N ASN A 74 13.34 2.67 -14.00
CA ASN A 74 12.23 2.09 -13.24
C ASN A 74 11.32 3.14 -12.55
N TYR A 75 11.77 4.39 -12.41
CA TYR A 75 10.97 5.48 -11.84
C TYR A 75 9.79 5.87 -12.74
N GLN A 76 9.92 5.67 -14.05
CA GLN A 76 8.86 5.97 -15.03
C GLN A 76 7.87 4.82 -15.23
N LYS A 77 8.15 3.61 -14.71
CA LYS A 77 7.39 2.37 -15.05
C LYS A 77 6.66 1.73 -13.87
N LEU A 78 6.89 2.20 -12.65
CA LEU A 78 6.07 1.92 -11.46
C LEU A 78 4.82 2.81 -11.38
N HIS A 79 4.53 3.58 -12.44
CA HIS A 79 3.63 4.74 -12.43
C HIS A 79 2.71 4.78 -13.66
N TYR A 80 2.36 3.63 -14.27
CA TYR A 80 1.39 3.64 -15.38
C TYR A 80 0.08 4.28 -14.94
N PHE A 81 -0.39 4.00 -13.72
CA PHE A 81 -1.62 4.55 -13.17
C PHE A 81 -1.39 5.55 -12.03
N LYS A 82 -0.15 5.94 -11.75
CA LYS A 82 0.07 7.17 -10.97
C LYS A 82 -0.23 8.37 -11.86
N SER A 83 -1.00 9.31 -11.33
CA SER A 83 -1.05 10.66 -11.87
C SER A 83 0.40 11.10 -12.15
N SER A 84 0.69 11.49 -13.39
CA SER A 84 1.98 12.09 -13.74
C SER A 84 2.28 13.16 -12.70
N SER A 85 3.48 13.11 -12.13
CA SER A 85 3.97 13.70 -10.87
C SER A 85 3.83 15.24 -10.72
N TYR A 86 2.65 15.77 -11.03
CA TYR A 86 2.19 17.13 -10.84
C TYR A 86 0.69 17.20 -10.51
N ASP A 87 -0.09 16.14 -10.77
CA ASP A 87 -1.55 16.32 -10.82
C ASP A 87 -2.36 15.81 -9.61
N HIS A 88 -2.14 14.64 -8.99
CA HIS A 88 -3.17 14.11 -8.05
C HIS A 88 -2.65 13.30 -6.86
N ILE A 89 -1.59 13.77 -6.17
CA ILE A 89 -1.26 13.30 -4.81
C ILE A 89 -1.52 14.45 -3.85
N LEU A 90 -2.71 14.48 -3.27
CA LEU A 90 -3.01 15.31 -2.10
C LEU A 90 -3.19 14.39 -0.90
N HIS A 91 -2.04 13.91 -0.43
CA HIS A 91 -1.79 14.04 0.98
C HIS A 91 -0.44 14.75 1.14
N ASN A 92 -0.51 15.91 1.80
CA ASN A 92 0.57 16.68 2.40
C ASN A 92 1.20 17.81 1.55
N ASP A 93 0.88 19.06 1.91
CA ASP A 93 1.69 20.30 1.77
C ASP A 93 2.72 20.34 0.63
N TYR A 94 2.30 19.92 -0.56
CA TYR A 94 3.06 20.12 -1.78
C TYR A 94 2.81 21.58 -2.19
N TYR A 95 3.47 22.52 -1.52
CA TYR A 95 3.84 23.88 -1.97
C TYR A 95 4.27 24.72 -0.76
N ASN A 96 5.53 24.59 -0.35
CA ASN A 96 6.31 25.73 0.10
C ASN A 96 7.69 25.64 -0.56
N TYR A 97 7.71 25.94 -1.86
CA TYR A 97 8.93 26.35 -2.55
C TYR A 97 9.30 27.74 -2.02
N GLY A 98 9.98 27.73 -0.88
CA GLY A 98 10.76 28.84 -0.38
C GLY A 98 12.13 28.28 -0.04
N ASP A 99 13.09 28.51 -0.94
CA ASP A 99 14.51 28.38 -0.67
C ASP A 99 14.85 29.11 0.62
N ASN A 100 14.90 28.37 1.72
CA ASN A 100 15.65 28.69 2.94
C ASN A 100 15.77 27.37 3.71
N GLY A 101 16.95 26.78 3.64
CA GLY A 101 17.23 25.46 4.21
C GLY A 101 16.95 25.39 5.71
N TYR A 102 15.76 24.92 6.07
CA TYR A 102 15.40 24.37 7.37
C TYR A 102 14.17 23.46 7.20
N ASN A 103 14.37 22.14 7.10
CA ASN A 103 13.45 21.06 7.49
C ASN A 103 11.92 21.21 7.21
N ASN A 104 11.48 21.83 6.12
CA ASN A 104 10.08 21.71 5.65
C ASN A 104 9.92 20.44 4.79
N GLY A 105 10.37 19.30 5.35
CA GLY A 105 10.48 18.01 4.66
C GLY A 105 9.17 17.20 4.69
N LEU A 106 8.95 16.47 3.59
CA LEU A 106 7.93 15.44 3.40
C LEU A 106 7.66 14.69 4.72
N GLY A 107 6.42 14.76 5.21
CA GLY A 107 6.07 14.11 6.48
C GLY A 107 6.23 12.58 6.44
N THR A 108 6.34 11.94 7.60
CA THR A 108 6.50 10.49 7.72
C THR A 108 5.16 9.78 7.92
N PHE A 109 4.91 8.73 7.15
CA PHE A 109 3.79 7.80 7.36
C PHE A 109 4.12 6.73 8.41
N PHE A 110 5.41 6.47 8.64
CA PHE A 110 5.85 5.45 9.58
C PHE A 110 6.07 6.03 10.98
N ASN A 111 5.67 5.26 11.99
CA ASN A 111 5.93 5.56 13.39
C ASN A 111 7.32 5.04 13.81
N SER A 112 7.67 5.16 15.09
CA SER A 112 8.98 4.71 15.60
C SER A 112 9.27 3.24 15.30
N LYS A 113 8.28 2.35 15.43
CA LYS A 113 8.41 0.93 15.09
C LYS A 113 8.64 0.75 13.60
N GLY A 114 7.86 1.41 12.75
CA GLY A 114 8.05 1.33 11.30
C GLY A 114 9.42 1.85 10.84
N THR A 115 9.93 2.91 11.45
CA THR A 115 11.28 3.43 11.13
C THR A 115 12.43 2.59 11.69
N SER A 116 12.15 1.61 12.56
CA SER A 116 13.16 0.71 13.12
C SER A 116 13.74 -0.19 12.03
N LYS A 117 15.02 -0.54 12.16
CA LYS A 117 15.67 -1.62 11.38
C LYS A 117 15.31 -3.01 11.88
N TYR A 118 14.85 -3.07 13.13
CA TYR A 118 14.62 -4.31 13.84
C TYR A 118 13.13 -4.53 14.07
N LEU A 119 12.72 -5.78 13.90
CA LEU A 119 11.41 -6.28 14.29
C LEU A 119 11.49 -6.83 15.71
N ASP A 120 10.55 -6.42 16.58
CA ASP A 120 10.40 -7.01 17.90
C ASP A 120 9.72 -8.38 17.76
N THR A 121 10.41 -9.45 18.18
CA THR A 121 9.90 -10.84 18.15
C THR A 121 9.89 -11.44 19.57
N PRO A 122 9.29 -12.63 19.81
CA PRO A 122 9.27 -13.25 21.14
C PRO A 122 10.66 -13.61 21.64
N VAL A 123 11.55 -13.91 20.69
CA VAL A 123 12.93 -14.27 20.94
C VAL A 123 13.83 -13.05 20.97
N GLY A 124 13.30 -11.83 20.82
CA GLY A 124 14.04 -10.57 20.89
C GLY A 124 14.08 -9.82 19.56
N GLN A 125 14.89 -8.78 19.49
CA GLN A 125 14.98 -7.93 18.29
C GLN A 125 15.76 -8.63 17.20
N MET A 126 15.22 -8.65 15.98
CA MET A 126 15.85 -9.28 14.82
C MET A 126 15.81 -8.36 13.60
N GLU A 127 16.85 -8.40 12.77
CA GLU A 127 16.86 -7.73 11.47
C GLU A 127 16.03 -8.53 10.48
N VAL A 128 15.23 -7.83 9.68
CA VAL A 128 14.46 -8.45 8.60
C VAL A 128 15.25 -8.33 7.30
N PHE A 129 15.28 -9.40 6.51
CA PHE A 129 15.85 -9.39 5.18
C PHE A 129 15.04 -10.22 4.19
N LEU A 130 15.03 -9.80 2.93
CA LEU A 130 14.41 -10.52 1.83
C LEU A 130 15.44 -11.45 1.18
N ASP A 131 15.25 -12.76 1.36
CA ASP A 131 16.10 -13.80 0.78
C ASP A 131 15.53 -14.31 -0.55
N LEU A 132 15.66 -13.49 -1.59
CA LEU A 132 15.05 -13.75 -2.88
C LEU A 132 15.64 -14.98 -3.61
N ASP A 133 16.92 -15.28 -3.36
CA ASP A 133 17.68 -16.36 -4.00
C ASP A 133 17.83 -17.63 -3.15
N ASP A 134 17.20 -17.66 -1.96
CA ASP A 134 17.35 -18.74 -0.96
C ASP A 134 18.81 -19.00 -0.56
N ASP A 135 19.63 -17.95 -0.53
CA ASP A 135 21.06 -17.99 -0.21
C ASP A 135 21.41 -17.38 1.15
N ASN A 136 20.39 -17.08 1.96
CA ASN A 136 20.46 -16.39 3.25
C ASN A 136 21.06 -14.97 3.13
N ASP A 137 20.75 -14.28 2.03
CA ASP A 137 21.30 -12.96 1.70
C ASP A 137 22.83 -12.97 1.70
N GLN A 138 23.40 -13.91 0.94
CA GLN A 138 24.85 -14.11 0.81
C GLN A 138 25.57 -12.81 0.43
N TYR A 139 24.88 -11.93 -0.31
CA TYR A 139 25.43 -10.68 -0.82
C TYR A 139 25.20 -9.46 0.09
N GLY A 140 24.39 -9.58 1.15
CA GLY A 140 24.05 -8.48 2.06
C GLY A 140 23.23 -7.37 1.38
N VAL A 141 22.37 -7.73 0.44
CA VAL A 141 21.55 -6.81 -0.36
C VAL A 141 20.06 -6.93 -0.08
N GLY A 142 19.66 -7.95 0.68
CA GLY A 142 18.29 -8.27 1.12
C GLY A 142 17.87 -7.55 2.40
N THR A 143 18.81 -7.10 3.24
CA THR A 143 18.52 -6.42 4.51
C THR A 143 17.66 -5.16 4.31
N LEU A 144 16.61 -5.04 5.13
CA LEU A 144 15.74 -3.87 5.14
C LEU A 144 16.43 -2.69 5.87
N GLU A 145 16.30 -1.48 5.30
CA GLU A 145 16.69 -0.24 5.96
C GLU A 145 15.69 0.16 7.06
N SER A 146 14.43 -0.28 6.95
CA SER A 146 13.37 -0.07 7.94
C SER A 146 12.27 -1.14 7.77
N VAL A 147 11.68 -1.61 8.87
CA VAL A 147 10.59 -2.61 8.83
C VAL A 147 9.31 -2.06 8.16
N GLY A 148 9.13 -0.73 8.11
CA GLY A 148 8.06 -0.07 7.35
C GLY A 148 8.10 -0.40 5.85
N GLN A 149 9.24 -0.83 5.31
CA GLN A 149 9.33 -1.30 3.92
C GLN A 149 8.51 -2.56 3.65
N LEU A 150 8.15 -3.32 4.69
CA LEU A 150 7.27 -4.49 4.58
C LEU A 150 5.87 -4.13 4.08
N VAL A 151 5.42 -2.88 4.27
CA VAL A 151 4.17 -2.37 3.67
C VAL A 151 4.19 -2.48 2.15
N GLY A 152 5.36 -2.37 1.51
CA GLY A 152 5.50 -2.55 0.07
C GLY A 152 5.39 -4.00 -0.42
N LEU A 153 5.31 -4.97 0.52
CA LEU A 153 5.17 -6.39 0.23
C LEU A 153 3.74 -6.91 0.45
N ASP A 154 2.90 -6.16 1.17
CA ASP A 154 1.47 -6.39 1.25
C ASP A 154 0.82 -5.91 -0.05
N ILE A 155 0.69 -6.83 -1.01
CA ILE A 155 0.22 -6.51 -2.37
C ILE A 155 -1.30 -6.32 -2.38
N ASN A 156 -2.02 -7.06 -1.53
CA ASN A 156 -3.47 -7.01 -1.43
C ASN A 156 -3.98 -5.84 -0.55
N GLN A 157 -3.04 -5.16 0.11
CA GLN A 157 -3.18 -3.98 0.96
C GLN A 157 -4.12 -4.18 2.15
N ASP A 158 -4.27 -5.41 2.65
CA ASP A 158 -5.14 -5.76 3.78
C ASP A 158 -4.54 -5.41 5.15
N GLY A 159 -3.29 -4.94 5.17
CA GLY A 159 -2.58 -4.56 6.38
C GLY A 159 -1.90 -5.72 7.09
N PHE A 160 -1.94 -6.93 6.53
CA PHE A 160 -1.23 -8.09 7.02
C PHE A 160 -0.24 -8.59 5.97
N LEU A 161 0.92 -9.00 6.44
CA LEU A 161 1.86 -9.75 5.62
C LEU A 161 1.77 -11.22 6.00
N ASP A 162 1.28 -12.05 5.08
CA ASP A 162 1.03 -13.47 5.32
C ASP A 162 1.21 -14.34 4.06
N SER A 163 0.83 -15.62 4.12
CA SER A 163 0.96 -16.56 3.00
C SER A 163 0.20 -16.17 1.72
N SER A 164 -0.69 -15.18 1.78
CA SER A 164 -1.35 -14.62 0.60
C SER A 164 -0.48 -13.62 -0.15
N ASP A 165 0.63 -13.16 0.44
CA ASP A 165 1.62 -12.28 -0.19
C ASP A 165 2.78 -13.06 -0.78
N GLU A 166 3.07 -12.80 -2.06
CA GLU A 166 4.03 -13.54 -2.89
C GLU A 166 5.41 -13.73 -2.25
N PHE A 167 5.87 -12.75 -1.47
CA PHE A 167 7.23 -12.72 -0.89
C PHE A 167 7.28 -13.06 0.59
N PHE A 168 6.17 -13.43 1.22
CA PHE A 168 6.15 -13.70 2.66
C PHE A 168 7.12 -14.83 3.05
N ASP A 169 7.11 -15.94 2.30
CA ASP A 169 8.00 -17.08 2.54
C ASP A 169 9.47 -16.81 2.18
N LYS A 170 9.76 -15.67 1.53
CA LYS A 170 11.13 -15.22 1.24
C LYS A 170 11.69 -14.32 2.34
N LEU A 171 10.88 -13.89 3.30
CA LEU A 171 11.35 -13.07 4.40
C LEU A 171 11.98 -13.92 5.49
N LYS A 172 13.13 -13.46 5.96
CA LYS A 172 13.88 -14.09 7.03
C LYS A 172 14.25 -13.06 8.08
N LEU A 173 14.47 -13.58 9.28
CA LEU A 173 14.87 -12.85 10.47
C LEU A 173 16.29 -13.27 10.81
N ARG A 174 17.15 -12.29 11.11
CA ARG A 174 18.53 -12.50 11.57
C ARG A 174 18.70 -11.90 12.96
N GLY A 175 19.28 -12.67 13.87
CA GLY A 175 19.68 -12.22 15.20
C GLY A 175 20.89 -13.00 15.69
N TYR A 176 21.38 -12.68 16.88
CA TYR A 176 22.51 -13.36 17.50
C TYR A 176 22.08 -13.97 18.82
N ASN A 177 22.39 -15.25 19.03
CA ASN A 177 22.17 -15.89 20.31
C ASN A 177 23.16 -15.37 21.36
N SER A 178 23.01 -15.84 22.59
CA SER A 178 23.83 -15.35 23.68
C SER A 178 25.31 -15.68 23.48
N ASN A 179 25.68 -16.78 22.83
CA ASN A 179 27.06 -17.11 22.48
C ASN A 179 27.65 -16.24 21.34
N GLY A 180 26.86 -15.33 20.76
CA GLY A 180 27.26 -14.51 19.61
C GLY A 180 27.16 -15.24 18.28
N GLU A 181 26.50 -16.40 18.25
CA GLU A 181 26.26 -17.17 17.02
C GLU A 181 25.05 -16.59 16.29
N GLU A 182 25.17 -16.41 14.98
CA GLU A 182 24.06 -15.93 14.16
C GLU A 182 22.96 -16.99 14.06
N VAL A 183 21.72 -16.56 14.23
CA VAL A 183 20.52 -17.36 14.08
C VAL A 183 19.64 -16.73 13.01
N VAL A 184 19.28 -17.53 12.01
CA VAL A 184 18.41 -17.15 10.92
C VAL A 184 17.13 -17.98 11.00
N LEU A 185 15.98 -17.30 11.04
CA LEU A 185 14.65 -17.91 11.07
C LEU A 185 13.86 -17.46 9.85
N LYS A 186 12.94 -18.29 9.34
CA LYS A 186 11.95 -17.78 8.39
C LYS A 186 10.94 -16.92 9.14
N LEU A 187 10.46 -15.85 8.51
CA LEU A 187 9.41 -15.02 9.09
C LEU A 187 8.13 -15.84 9.33
N SER A 188 7.77 -16.73 8.38
CA SER A 188 6.60 -17.60 8.47
C SER A 188 6.69 -18.69 9.55
N ASP A 189 7.90 -19.01 10.03
CA ASP A 189 8.07 -19.90 11.19
C ASP A 189 7.82 -19.16 12.51
N VAL A 190 7.80 -17.82 12.50
CA VAL A 190 7.60 -16.98 13.70
C VAL A 190 6.21 -16.35 13.70
N TYR A 191 5.72 -15.91 12.55
CA TYR A 191 4.42 -15.25 12.39
C TYR A 191 3.57 -16.03 11.38
N ASN A 192 2.32 -16.35 11.74
CA ASN A 192 1.33 -16.77 10.73
C ASN A 192 0.91 -15.58 9.84
N ALA A 193 0.85 -14.39 10.45
CA ALA A 193 0.59 -13.12 9.79
C ALA A 193 1.18 -11.98 10.60
N LEU A 194 1.89 -11.06 9.95
CA LEU A 194 2.46 -9.87 10.57
C LEU A 194 1.55 -8.66 10.34
N ASP A 195 1.06 -8.05 11.41
CA ASP A 195 0.23 -6.83 11.35
C ASP A 195 1.09 -5.60 11.03
N LEU A 196 0.95 -5.10 9.80
CA LEU A 196 1.70 -3.95 9.29
C LEU A 196 1.16 -2.61 9.77
N THR A 197 -0.10 -2.58 10.24
CA THR A 197 -0.75 -1.34 10.69
C THR A 197 -0.06 -0.75 11.93
N LYS A 198 0.62 -1.59 12.71
CA LYS A 198 1.45 -1.20 13.85
C LYS A 198 2.68 -0.36 13.50
N PHE A 199 3.09 -0.35 12.24
CA PHE A 199 4.30 0.34 11.78
C PHE A 199 4.01 1.74 11.25
N VAL A 200 2.74 2.12 11.14
CA VAL A 200 2.33 3.40 10.57
C VAL A 200 1.73 4.32 11.61
N ASN A 201 1.69 5.62 11.30
CA ASN A 201 1.02 6.62 12.09
C ASN A 201 -0.49 6.59 11.81
N THR A 202 -1.28 6.88 12.84
CA THR A 202 -2.74 7.01 12.82
C THR A 202 -3.15 8.48 12.92
N GLN A 203 -4.45 8.79 12.90
CA GLN A 203 -4.90 10.18 13.06
C GLN A 203 -4.56 10.70 14.45
N LYS A 204 -4.65 9.85 15.47
CA LYS A 204 -4.19 10.17 16.82
C LYS A 204 -2.74 10.66 16.87
N ASP A 205 -1.84 10.03 16.11
CA ASP A 205 -0.43 10.43 16.05
C ASP A 205 -0.24 11.78 15.35
N VAL A 206 -1.05 12.05 14.31
CA VAL A 206 -1.08 13.35 13.63
C VAL A 206 -1.56 14.45 14.59
N ASP A 207 -2.68 14.22 15.29
CA ASP A 207 -3.26 15.16 16.25
C ASP A 207 -2.29 15.46 17.41
N GLU A 208 -1.56 14.45 17.88
CA GLU A 208 -0.53 14.62 18.91
C GLU A 208 0.67 15.42 18.39
N TRP A 209 1.09 15.15 17.14
CA TRP A 209 2.13 15.92 16.49
C TRP A 209 1.74 17.37 16.31
N GLU A 210 0.52 17.67 15.84
CA GLU A 210 0.05 19.05 15.62
C GLU A 210 0.12 19.88 16.90
N LYS A 211 -0.30 19.29 18.04
CA LYS A 211 -0.21 19.90 19.38
C LYS A 211 1.23 20.16 19.82
N ASN A 212 2.18 19.36 19.36
CA ASN A 212 3.59 19.38 19.80
C ASN A 212 4.57 19.57 18.63
N SER A 213 4.15 20.26 17.58
CA SER A 213 4.85 20.30 16.28
C SER A 213 6.12 21.13 16.29
N THR A 214 6.43 21.81 17.39
CA THR A 214 7.62 22.66 17.53
C THR A 214 8.49 22.27 18.72
N TYR A 215 9.76 22.63 18.66
CA TYR A 215 10.70 22.59 19.79
C TYR A 215 11.61 23.81 19.78
N LYS A 216 12.18 24.17 20.94
CA LYS A 216 13.09 25.32 21.07
C LYS A 216 14.52 24.87 21.28
N LYS A 217 15.46 25.45 20.55
CA LYS A 217 16.91 25.28 20.75
C LYS A 217 17.60 26.62 20.51
N ASP A 218 18.45 27.03 21.45
CA ASP A 218 19.22 28.30 21.39
C ASP A 218 18.34 29.55 21.16
N GLY A 219 17.14 29.56 21.73
CA GLY A 219 16.16 30.64 21.55
C GLY A 219 15.40 30.63 20.21
N ILE A 220 15.76 29.73 19.30
CA ILE A 220 15.12 29.54 17.99
C ILE A 220 14.06 28.43 18.10
N THR A 221 12.88 28.68 17.52
CA THR A 221 11.81 27.67 17.42
C THR A 221 11.95 26.91 16.11
N TYR A 222 12.01 25.59 16.19
CA TYR A 222 12.13 24.68 15.07
C TYR A 222 10.86 23.83 14.94
N LEU A 223 10.49 23.50 13.71
CA LEU A 223 9.45 22.53 13.43
C LEU A 223 10.02 21.11 13.54
N LYS A 224 9.27 20.22 14.19
CA LYS A 224 9.52 18.78 14.14
C LYS A 224 9.16 18.28 12.73
N ARG A 225 9.76 17.15 12.33
CA ARG A 225 9.37 16.46 11.09
C ARG A 225 7.86 16.18 11.12
N LYS A 226 7.16 16.51 10.04
CA LYS A 226 5.71 16.34 9.94
C LYS A 226 5.32 14.87 10.06
N VAL A 227 4.26 14.58 10.80
CA VAL A 227 3.63 13.26 10.90
C VAL A 227 2.43 13.24 9.95
N VAL A 228 2.24 12.12 9.25
CA VAL A 228 1.18 11.95 8.25
C VAL A 228 0.46 10.64 8.52
N ASN A 229 -0.86 10.65 8.37
CA ASN A 229 -1.69 9.47 8.55
C ASN A 229 -1.34 8.36 7.53
N GLY A 230 -0.89 7.21 8.03
CA GLY A 230 -0.44 6.06 7.27
C GLY A 230 -1.53 5.06 6.90
N THR A 231 -2.79 5.23 7.33
CA THR A 231 -3.91 4.39 6.87
C THR A 231 -4.08 4.44 5.34
N SER A 232 -3.66 5.55 4.72
CA SER A 232 -3.65 5.73 3.26
C SER A 232 -2.73 4.75 2.51
N LEU A 233 -1.77 4.10 3.19
CA LEU A 233 -0.90 3.08 2.60
C LEU A 233 -1.60 1.74 2.36
N PHE A 234 -2.74 1.51 3.01
CA PHE A 234 -3.55 0.29 2.88
C PHE A 234 -4.76 0.55 1.99
N ARG A 235 -5.58 -0.48 1.71
CA ARG A 235 -6.84 -0.28 0.98
C ARG A 235 -7.88 0.42 1.88
N PRO A 236 -8.86 1.14 1.30
CA PRO A 236 -9.80 1.93 2.11
C PRO A 236 -10.64 1.08 3.05
N GLU A 237 -10.92 -0.17 2.71
CA GLU A 237 -11.66 -1.12 3.53
C GLU A 237 -11.07 -1.32 4.93
N GLU A 238 -9.79 -1.00 5.14
CA GLU A 238 -9.13 -1.14 6.44
C GLU A 238 -9.41 0.01 7.40
N SER A 239 -9.95 1.15 6.93
CA SER A 239 -10.19 2.35 7.76
C SER A 239 -11.45 3.16 7.42
N TYR A 240 -12.13 2.86 6.31
CA TYR A 240 -13.32 3.59 5.86
C TYR A 240 -14.59 2.87 6.33
N LYS A 241 -15.50 3.64 6.92
CA LYS A 241 -16.81 3.18 7.39
C LYS A 241 -17.91 3.94 6.65
N ARG A 242 -19.09 3.34 6.54
CA ARG A 242 -20.26 4.05 6.00
C ARG A 242 -20.56 5.26 6.86
N LEU A 243 -21.07 6.33 6.24
CA LEU A 243 -21.55 7.48 7.00
C LEU A 243 -22.67 7.05 7.95
N ASP A 244 -22.55 7.42 9.22
CA ASP A 244 -23.68 7.39 10.16
C ASP A 244 -24.65 8.56 9.93
N ASP A 245 -25.78 8.57 10.61
CA ASP A 245 -26.81 9.60 10.44
C ASP A 245 -26.36 11.00 10.87
N SER A 246 -25.45 11.09 11.85
CA SER A 246 -24.85 12.35 12.28
C SER A 246 -23.92 12.89 11.18
N GLN A 247 -23.04 12.04 10.66
CA GLN A 247 -22.12 12.39 9.58
C GLN A 247 -22.87 12.76 8.29
N LYS A 248 -23.95 12.05 7.93
CA LYS A 248 -24.84 12.44 6.83
C LYS A 248 -25.45 13.82 7.05
N SER A 249 -25.81 14.16 8.28
CA SER A 249 -26.36 15.47 8.63
C SER A 249 -25.31 16.57 8.49
N SER A 250 -24.10 16.35 9.00
CA SER A 250 -22.96 17.25 8.80
C SER A 250 -22.62 17.44 7.33
N PHE A 251 -22.71 16.38 6.51
CA PHE A 251 -22.47 16.45 5.08
C PHE A 251 -23.50 17.35 4.38
N LYS A 252 -24.79 17.24 4.74
CA LYS A 252 -25.85 18.14 4.23
C LYS A 252 -25.61 19.59 4.61
N GLU A 253 -25.17 19.84 5.85
CA GLU A 253 -24.84 21.18 6.33
C GLU A 253 -23.62 21.77 5.60
N MET A 254 -22.58 20.96 5.33
CA MET A 254 -21.44 21.35 4.52
C MET A 254 -21.89 21.88 3.15
N PHE A 255 -22.80 21.20 2.45
CA PHE A 255 -23.33 21.68 1.17
C PHE A 255 -24.07 23.00 1.32
N LYS A 256 -24.94 23.14 2.32
CA LYS A 256 -25.68 24.38 2.58
C LYS A 256 -24.74 25.59 2.78
N ASN A 257 -23.57 25.37 3.36
CA ASN A 257 -22.62 26.44 3.70
C ASN A 257 -21.64 26.77 2.57
N ASN A 258 -21.37 25.83 1.67
CA ASN A 258 -20.28 25.94 0.69
C ASN A 258 -20.74 25.95 -0.77
N ALA A 259 -21.94 25.43 -1.07
CA ALA A 259 -22.44 25.35 -2.43
C ALA A 259 -22.83 26.74 -2.99
N ASP A 260 -22.69 26.91 -4.30
CA ASP A 260 -23.19 28.07 -5.03
C ASP A 260 -24.72 28.04 -5.21
N GLU A 261 -25.26 29.05 -5.89
CA GLU A 261 -26.69 29.16 -6.18
C GLU A 261 -27.26 27.98 -6.99
N ASN A 262 -26.41 27.24 -7.70
CA ASN A 262 -26.77 26.06 -8.48
C ASN A 262 -26.58 24.76 -7.69
N GLY A 263 -26.14 24.84 -6.44
CA GLY A 263 -25.91 23.71 -5.53
C GLY A 263 -24.54 23.04 -5.69
N TRP A 264 -23.60 23.65 -6.40
CA TRP A 264 -22.26 23.09 -6.62
C TRP A 264 -21.23 23.64 -5.64
N ILE A 265 -20.42 22.74 -5.08
CA ILE A 265 -19.10 23.07 -4.55
C ILE A 265 -18.12 22.84 -5.70
N ASP A 266 -17.50 23.91 -6.19
CA ASP A 266 -16.53 23.89 -7.28
C ASP A 266 -15.10 24.00 -6.70
N PHE A 267 -14.38 22.88 -6.68
CA PHE A 267 -13.03 22.82 -6.12
C PHE A 267 -11.97 23.54 -6.96
N THR A 268 -12.26 23.89 -8.22
CA THR A 268 -11.33 24.67 -9.07
C THR A 268 -11.46 26.17 -8.81
N LYS A 269 -12.48 26.60 -8.05
CA LYS A 269 -12.71 28.00 -7.71
C LYS A 269 -11.49 28.60 -7.02
N THR A 270 -10.98 29.68 -7.60
CA THR A 270 -9.83 30.43 -7.06
C THR A 270 -10.24 31.81 -6.52
N LYS A 271 -9.45 32.31 -5.57
CA LYS A 271 -9.44 33.69 -5.09
C LYS A 271 -8.02 34.23 -5.17
N THR A 272 -7.87 35.54 -5.38
CA THR A 272 -6.57 36.21 -5.29
C THR A 272 -6.35 36.71 -3.87
N ASP A 273 -5.22 36.39 -3.27
CA ASP A 273 -4.84 36.91 -1.95
C ASP A 273 -4.28 38.35 -2.01
N GLU A 274 -3.97 38.91 -0.85
CA GLU A 274 -3.45 40.28 -0.71
C GLU A 274 -2.10 40.52 -1.41
N TYR A 275 -1.38 39.44 -1.75
CA TYR A 275 -0.11 39.47 -2.46
C TYR A 275 -0.26 39.22 -3.96
N GLY A 276 -1.49 39.10 -4.47
CA GLY A 276 -1.77 38.85 -5.87
C GLY A 276 -1.68 37.38 -6.29
N GLN A 277 -1.52 36.45 -5.35
CA GLN A 277 -1.40 35.02 -5.67
C GLN A 277 -2.76 34.34 -5.71
N LYS A 278 -2.95 33.43 -6.67
CA LYS A 278 -4.16 32.61 -6.77
C LYS A 278 -4.14 31.50 -5.73
N GLN A 279 -5.19 31.41 -4.94
CA GLN A 279 -5.43 30.37 -3.95
C GLN A 279 -6.75 29.66 -4.25
N TYR A 280 -6.81 28.35 -4.06
CA TYR A 280 -8.07 27.61 -4.18
C TYR A 280 -8.97 27.86 -2.97
N VAL A 281 -10.23 28.22 -3.23
CA VAL A 281 -11.20 28.60 -2.18
C VAL A 281 -11.49 27.42 -1.25
N PHE A 282 -11.59 26.22 -1.79
CA PHE A 282 -12.00 25.01 -1.07
C PHE A 282 -10.84 24.04 -0.81
N LYS A 283 -9.59 24.52 -0.81
CA LYS A 283 -8.41 23.68 -0.58
C LYS A 283 -8.51 22.89 0.73
N ASP A 284 -8.77 23.59 1.82
CA ASP A 284 -8.80 22.97 3.15
C ASP A 284 -9.99 22.02 3.29
N LEU A 285 -11.14 22.39 2.72
CA LEU A 285 -12.32 21.53 2.68
C LEU A 285 -12.00 20.23 1.92
N ALA A 286 -11.51 20.32 0.69
CA ALA A 286 -11.13 19.15 -0.11
C ALA A 286 -10.11 18.25 0.60
N ASN A 287 -9.12 18.85 1.26
CA ASN A 287 -8.10 18.11 2.02
C ASN A 287 -8.65 17.42 3.27
N SER A 288 -9.74 17.93 3.85
CA SER A 288 -10.42 17.32 5.00
C SER A 288 -11.34 16.15 4.61
N LEU A 289 -11.72 16.05 3.34
CA LEU A 289 -12.65 15.03 2.85
C LEU A 289 -11.92 13.72 2.57
N SER A 290 -11.95 12.81 3.54
CA SER A 290 -11.58 11.41 3.33
C SER A 290 -12.82 10.62 2.93
N LEU A 291 -13.09 10.53 1.62
CA LEU A 291 -14.28 9.85 1.09
C LEU A 291 -13.92 8.67 0.18
N ALA A 292 -14.73 7.62 0.24
CA ALA A 292 -14.65 6.48 -0.67
C ALA A 292 -16.04 5.99 -1.07
N TYR A 293 -16.12 5.26 -2.18
CA TYR A 293 -17.36 4.70 -2.69
C TYR A 293 -17.18 3.24 -3.14
N ASN A 294 -18.27 2.50 -3.18
CA ASN A 294 -18.28 1.13 -3.69
C ASN A 294 -18.09 1.09 -5.21
N LYS A 295 -17.03 0.42 -5.66
CA LYS A 295 -16.68 0.22 -7.05
C LYS A 295 -16.71 -1.26 -7.39
N VAL A 296 -17.38 -1.61 -8.48
CA VAL A 296 -17.57 -2.99 -8.92
C VAL A 296 -16.45 -3.39 -9.87
N GLY A 297 -15.73 -4.46 -9.52
CA GLY A 297 -14.71 -5.09 -10.34
C GLY A 297 -15.31 -5.92 -11.49
N LEU A 298 -14.45 -6.40 -12.39
CA LEU A 298 -14.88 -7.16 -13.56
C LEU A 298 -15.51 -8.52 -13.20
N ASN A 299 -15.09 -9.10 -12.08
CA ASN A 299 -15.60 -10.33 -11.49
C ASN A 299 -16.90 -10.15 -10.71
N GLY A 300 -17.42 -8.92 -10.58
CA GLY A 300 -18.63 -8.61 -9.82
C GLY A 300 -18.38 -8.34 -8.33
N ASP A 301 -17.16 -8.56 -7.84
CA ASP A 301 -16.81 -8.18 -6.47
C ASP A 301 -16.78 -6.65 -6.33
N THR A 302 -17.08 -6.17 -5.13
CA THR A 302 -17.08 -4.73 -4.84
C THR A 302 -15.91 -4.41 -3.93
N ARG A 303 -15.22 -3.29 -4.22
CA ARG A 303 -14.18 -2.71 -3.38
C ARG A 303 -14.45 -1.24 -3.14
N LEU A 304 -13.83 -0.65 -2.13
CA LEU A 304 -13.86 0.78 -1.89
C LEU A 304 -12.80 1.49 -2.76
N GLU A 305 -13.25 2.50 -3.49
CA GLU A 305 -12.41 3.40 -4.26
C GLU A 305 -12.36 4.76 -3.57
N ARG A 306 -11.15 5.26 -3.27
CA ARG A 306 -10.97 6.59 -2.68
C ARG A 306 -11.31 7.67 -3.70
N ILE A 307 -12.06 8.66 -3.25
CA ILE A 307 -12.28 9.88 -4.02
C ILE A 307 -11.05 10.76 -3.85
N THR A 308 -10.38 11.05 -4.97
CA THR A 308 -9.30 12.05 -5.00
C THR A 308 -9.89 13.39 -5.43
N PHE A 309 -9.55 14.46 -4.72
CA PHE A 309 -9.99 15.82 -5.06
C PHE A 309 -8.94 16.55 -5.87
N GLY A 310 -9.39 17.24 -6.92
CA GLY A 310 -8.54 17.99 -7.85
C GLY A 310 -8.89 19.47 -7.81
N PHE A 311 -7.89 20.30 -8.04
CA PHE A 311 -8.06 21.77 -8.07
C PHE A 311 -7.84 22.37 -9.45
N PHE A 312 -7.44 21.56 -10.42
CA PHE A 312 -7.23 21.99 -11.79
C PHE A 312 -8.56 21.99 -12.54
N ASP A 313 -8.71 22.92 -13.48
CA ASP A 313 -9.88 22.98 -14.34
C ASP A 313 -10.14 21.64 -15.05
N LYS A 314 -11.39 21.43 -15.47
CA LYS A 314 -11.77 20.33 -16.35
C LYS A 314 -10.91 20.39 -17.60
N SER A 315 -9.83 19.63 -17.58
CA SER A 315 -8.99 19.42 -18.75
C SER A 315 -9.80 18.69 -19.83
N ASP A 316 -9.41 18.81 -21.10
CA ASP A 316 -9.91 17.96 -22.19
C ASP A 316 -9.48 16.48 -22.03
N LYS A 317 -9.14 16.03 -20.81
CA LYS A 317 -8.79 14.65 -20.49
C LYS A 317 -10.00 13.77 -20.78
N ASN A 318 -9.77 12.70 -21.53
CA ASN A 318 -10.75 11.66 -21.75
C ASN A 318 -10.39 10.45 -20.87
N TYR A 319 -11.22 10.17 -19.87
CA TYR A 319 -10.99 9.07 -18.91
C TYR A 319 -10.65 7.75 -19.60
N LEU A 320 -11.46 7.34 -20.59
CA LEU A 320 -11.26 6.09 -21.30
C LEU A 320 -9.95 6.07 -22.08
N ALA A 321 -9.62 7.17 -22.77
CA ALA A 321 -8.38 7.27 -23.54
C ALA A 321 -7.14 7.21 -22.63
N ASP A 322 -7.19 7.88 -21.48
CA ASP A 322 -6.09 7.90 -20.51
C ASP A 322 -5.86 6.51 -19.90
N VAL A 323 -6.91 5.90 -19.35
CA VAL A 323 -6.87 4.54 -18.79
C VAL A 323 -6.38 3.53 -19.83
N LYS A 324 -6.89 3.59 -21.06
CA LYS A 324 -6.47 2.72 -22.17
C LYS A 324 -5.00 2.92 -22.53
N SER A 325 -4.54 4.17 -22.64
CA SER A 325 -3.15 4.49 -22.97
C SER A 325 -2.18 3.93 -21.92
N ARG A 326 -2.48 4.15 -20.63
CA ARG A 326 -1.70 3.67 -19.49
C ARG A 326 -1.61 2.15 -19.47
N PHE A 327 -2.75 1.45 -19.62
CA PHE A 327 -2.77 -0.01 -19.63
C PHE A 327 -2.03 -0.58 -20.84
N ASN A 328 -2.20 0.00 -22.03
CA ASN A 328 -1.51 -0.44 -23.24
C ASN A 328 0.01 -0.27 -23.11
N GLY A 329 0.48 0.82 -22.48
CA GLY A 329 1.88 1.02 -22.16
C GLY A 329 2.41 -0.07 -21.23
N MET A 330 1.67 -0.38 -20.17
CA MET A 330 2.00 -1.45 -19.23
C MET A 330 2.07 -2.82 -19.90
N TYR A 331 1.08 -3.15 -20.74
CA TYR A 331 1.01 -4.40 -21.50
C TYR A 331 2.17 -4.56 -22.46
N LYS A 332 2.47 -3.51 -23.24
CA LYS A 332 3.60 -3.52 -24.17
C LYS A 332 4.92 -3.75 -23.45
N ASP A 333 5.16 -3.04 -22.35
CA ASP A 333 6.42 -3.11 -21.61
C ASP A 333 6.64 -4.50 -20.98
N TYR A 334 5.58 -5.20 -20.57
CA TYR A 334 5.65 -6.56 -20.06
C TYR A 334 6.14 -7.56 -21.11
N TYR A 335 5.59 -7.50 -22.33
CA TYR A 335 5.88 -8.46 -23.40
C TYR A 335 7.13 -8.10 -24.23
N ASN A 336 7.47 -6.82 -24.33
CA ASN A 336 8.68 -6.38 -25.04
C ASN A 336 9.96 -6.45 -24.20
N GLY A 337 9.86 -6.79 -22.92
CA GLY A 337 11.00 -6.79 -21.99
C GLY A 337 11.53 -5.38 -21.68
N GLU A 338 10.75 -4.34 -21.99
CA GLU A 338 11.11 -2.95 -21.72
C GLU A 338 10.80 -2.57 -20.27
N GLY A 339 9.90 -3.29 -19.58
CA GLY A 339 9.52 -3.05 -18.19
C GLY A 339 9.96 -4.14 -17.22
N ASN A 340 10.01 -3.79 -15.94
CA ASN A 340 10.20 -4.79 -14.88
C ASN A 340 8.89 -5.59 -14.70
N LYS A 341 8.93 -6.89 -15.01
CA LYS A 341 7.74 -7.75 -14.96
C LYS A 341 7.10 -7.77 -13.57
N LEU A 342 7.88 -7.86 -12.50
CA LEU A 342 7.34 -7.89 -11.15
C LEU A 342 6.62 -6.59 -10.78
N ALA A 343 7.21 -5.45 -11.15
CA ALA A 343 6.57 -4.15 -10.94
C ALA A 343 5.24 -4.05 -11.69
N ILE A 344 5.19 -4.54 -12.93
CA ILE A 344 3.96 -4.57 -13.75
C ILE A 344 2.90 -5.51 -13.15
N GLN A 345 3.31 -6.69 -12.70
CA GLN A 345 2.41 -7.66 -12.05
C GLN A 345 1.74 -7.08 -10.81
N ARG A 346 2.49 -6.30 -10.03
CA ARG A 346 1.99 -5.59 -8.85
C ARG A 346 1.07 -4.42 -9.21
N GLU A 347 1.48 -3.58 -10.17
CA GLU A 347 0.63 -2.48 -10.64
C GLU A 347 -0.71 -3.02 -11.14
N PHE A 348 -0.71 -4.13 -11.90
CA PHE A 348 -1.92 -4.83 -12.33
C PHE A 348 -2.81 -5.22 -11.14
N GLN A 349 -2.25 -5.84 -10.10
CA GLN A 349 -2.99 -6.23 -8.91
C GLN A 349 -3.59 -5.01 -8.19
N VAL A 350 -2.83 -3.92 -8.04
CA VAL A 350 -3.30 -2.69 -7.40
C VAL A 350 -4.44 -2.03 -8.18
N ILE A 351 -4.36 -1.96 -9.51
CA ILE A 351 -5.37 -1.26 -10.32
C ILE A 351 -6.62 -2.11 -10.58
N THR A 352 -6.47 -3.44 -10.66
CA THR A 352 -7.57 -4.37 -10.93
C THR A 352 -8.18 -4.96 -9.67
N GLY A 353 -7.44 -4.99 -8.56
CA GLY A 353 -7.81 -5.72 -7.34
C GLY A 353 -7.77 -7.25 -7.52
N MET A 354 -7.21 -7.75 -8.62
CA MET A 354 -7.17 -9.17 -8.95
C MET A 354 -5.74 -9.67 -8.94
N GLN A 355 -5.54 -10.90 -8.45
CA GLN A 355 -4.27 -11.61 -8.58
C GLN A 355 -3.78 -11.63 -10.02
N PHE A 356 -2.47 -11.45 -10.21
CA PHE A 356 -1.90 -11.41 -11.56
C PHE A 356 -1.92 -12.80 -12.21
N SER A 357 -2.40 -12.85 -13.45
CA SER A 357 -2.15 -13.96 -14.37
C SER A 357 -1.97 -13.39 -15.77
N GLU A 358 -1.20 -14.05 -16.63
CA GLU A 358 -1.02 -13.57 -18.01
C GLU A 358 -2.34 -13.60 -18.79
N GLU A 359 -3.21 -14.57 -18.51
CA GLU A 359 -4.54 -14.68 -19.09
C GLU A 359 -5.41 -13.47 -18.71
N LYS A 360 -5.44 -13.11 -17.42
CA LYS A 360 -6.18 -11.94 -16.95
C LYS A 360 -5.58 -10.64 -17.47
N PHE A 361 -4.26 -10.55 -17.53
CA PHE A 361 -3.60 -9.37 -18.06
C PHE A 361 -3.94 -9.14 -19.53
N LYS A 362 -3.97 -10.21 -20.33
CA LYS A 362 -4.41 -10.21 -21.72
C LYS A 362 -5.91 -9.90 -21.87
N GLU A 363 -6.76 -10.47 -21.02
CA GLU A 363 -8.20 -10.20 -20.99
C GLU A 363 -8.49 -8.70 -20.83
N PHE A 364 -7.83 -8.03 -19.87
CA PHE A 364 -7.97 -6.59 -19.68
C PHE A 364 -7.47 -5.78 -20.88
N TYR A 365 -6.33 -6.17 -21.46
CA TYR A 365 -5.81 -5.51 -22.67
C TYR A 365 -6.80 -5.61 -23.84
N GLU A 366 -7.28 -6.81 -24.15
CA GLU A 366 -8.26 -7.01 -25.24
C GLU A 366 -9.58 -6.29 -24.95
N GLY A 367 -10.04 -6.35 -23.69
CA GLY A 367 -11.25 -5.70 -23.21
C GLY A 367 -11.25 -4.17 -23.35
N LEU A 368 -10.13 -3.52 -22.99
CA LEU A 368 -9.91 -2.07 -23.14
C LEU A 368 -9.74 -1.63 -24.60
N ASN A 369 -9.26 -2.53 -25.46
CA ASN A 369 -9.05 -2.24 -26.89
C ASN A 369 -10.27 -2.57 -27.77
N ASN A 370 -11.31 -3.19 -27.23
CA ASN A 370 -12.55 -3.49 -27.93
C ASN A 370 -13.61 -2.37 -27.72
N PRO A 371 -14.11 -1.72 -28.79
CA PRO A 371 -15.07 -0.60 -28.68
C PRO A 371 -16.35 -0.90 -27.90
N THR A 372 -16.79 -2.16 -27.84
CA THR A 372 -18.03 -2.57 -27.16
C THR A 372 -17.83 -2.76 -25.66
N THR A 373 -16.63 -3.18 -25.24
CA THR A 373 -16.33 -3.52 -23.84
C THR A 373 -15.43 -2.52 -23.14
N ALA A 374 -14.79 -1.59 -23.86
CA ALA A 374 -13.76 -0.71 -23.31
C ALA A 374 -14.22 0.05 -22.06
N ASN A 375 -15.44 0.60 -22.06
CA ASN A 375 -16.00 1.28 -20.88
C ASN A 375 -16.19 0.34 -19.68
N LYS A 376 -16.64 -0.90 -19.91
CA LYS A 376 -16.80 -1.90 -18.83
C LYS A 376 -15.45 -2.17 -18.15
N TYR A 377 -14.40 -2.38 -18.93
CA TYR A 377 -13.07 -2.66 -18.40
C TYR A 377 -12.44 -1.43 -17.74
N ALA A 378 -12.56 -0.24 -18.36
CA ALA A 378 -12.05 0.99 -17.77
C ALA A 378 -12.71 1.29 -16.41
N ASN A 379 -14.03 1.14 -16.31
CA ASN A 379 -14.76 1.38 -15.07
C ASN A 379 -14.42 0.38 -13.95
N ALA A 380 -13.91 -0.80 -14.28
CA ALA A 380 -13.46 -1.80 -13.31
C ALA A 380 -12.04 -1.52 -12.76
N LEU A 381 -11.26 -0.65 -13.42
CA LEU A 381 -9.93 -0.23 -12.98
C LEU A 381 -10.01 0.94 -11.99
N LYS A 382 -9.03 1.03 -11.10
CA LYS A 382 -8.86 2.15 -10.15
C LYS A 382 -9.02 3.51 -10.86
N ASP A 383 -9.65 4.46 -10.19
CA ASP A 383 -9.85 5.80 -10.76
C ASP A 383 -8.51 6.56 -10.84
N VAL A 384 -8.31 7.27 -11.95
CA VAL A 384 -7.11 8.06 -12.25
C VAL A 384 -7.40 9.55 -12.39
N ASP A 385 -8.68 9.90 -12.41
CA ASP A 385 -9.22 11.25 -12.48
C ASP A 385 -9.62 11.73 -11.08
N SER A 386 -9.72 13.04 -10.92
CA SER A 386 -10.05 13.66 -9.64
C SER A 386 -11.37 14.39 -9.69
N VAL A 387 -12.08 14.41 -8.56
CA VAL A 387 -13.30 15.19 -8.37
C VAL A 387 -12.92 16.66 -8.27
N VAL A 388 -13.45 17.44 -9.22
CA VAL A 388 -13.29 18.90 -9.30
C VAL A 388 -14.55 19.65 -8.90
N GLY A 389 -15.68 18.94 -8.75
CA GLY A 389 -16.87 19.53 -8.17
C GLY A 389 -17.84 18.49 -7.65
N MET A 390 -18.66 18.88 -6.68
CA MET A 390 -19.70 18.03 -6.11
C MET A 390 -21.00 18.80 -5.88
N LYS A 391 -22.12 18.10 -5.95
CA LYS A 391 -23.46 18.65 -5.71
C LYS A 391 -24.33 17.64 -4.97
N LEU A 392 -24.96 18.07 -3.88
CA LEU A 392 -26.05 17.33 -3.28
C LEU A 392 -27.36 17.73 -3.97
N ASN A 393 -28.01 16.78 -4.64
CA ASN A 393 -29.25 17.04 -5.37
C ASN A 393 -30.48 16.95 -4.46
N ASP A 394 -31.59 17.55 -4.89
CA ASP A 394 -32.86 17.56 -4.15
C ASP A 394 -33.42 16.15 -3.88
N ASN A 395 -33.06 15.16 -4.70
CA ASN A 395 -33.42 13.76 -4.51
C ASN A 395 -32.53 13.03 -3.48
N GLY A 396 -31.61 13.73 -2.82
CA GLY A 396 -30.70 13.18 -1.81
C GLY A 396 -29.45 12.51 -2.36
N MET A 397 -29.29 12.41 -3.69
CA MET A 397 -28.10 11.84 -4.33
C MET A 397 -26.98 12.86 -4.44
N LEU A 398 -25.74 12.42 -4.27
CA LEU A 398 -24.53 13.17 -4.53
C LEU A 398 -24.13 13.03 -6.01
N THR A 399 -23.93 14.13 -6.71
CA THR A 399 -23.27 14.17 -8.02
C THR A 399 -21.80 14.53 -7.82
N LEU A 400 -20.89 13.73 -8.38
CA LEU A 400 -19.47 14.04 -8.49
C LEU A 400 -19.12 14.37 -9.94
N ALA A 401 -18.41 15.47 -10.16
CA ALA A 401 -17.85 15.86 -11.45
C ALA A 401 -16.33 15.71 -11.42
N PHE A 402 -15.78 14.96 -12.38
CA PHE A 402 -14.36 14.67 -12.48
C PHE A 402 -13.65 15.59 -13.48
N ASP A 403 -12.34 15.78 -13.34
CA ASP A 403 -11.50 16.56 -14.26
C ASP A 403 -11.39 15.96 -15.67
N SER A 404 -11.81 14.69 -15.81
CA SER A 404 -11.97 13.95 -17.06
C SER A 404 -13.31 14.19 -17.79
N GLY A 405 -14.18 15.04 -17.23
CA GLY A 405 -15.55 15.25 -17.72
C GLY A 405 -16.54 14.15 -17.33
N ARG A 406 -16.09 13.05 -16.71
CA ARG A 406 -16.95 12.01 -16.15
C ARG A 406 -17.83 12.58 -15.03
N THR A 407 -19.04 12.04 -14.91
CA THR A 407 -19.96 12.37 -13.80
C THR A 407 -20.42 11.07 -13.15
N MET A 408 -20.55 11.07 -11.82
CA MET A 408 -21.03 9.93 -11.03
C MET A 408 -22.14 10.36 -10.08
N TYR A 409 -23.09 9.45 -9.83
CA TYR A 409 -24.19 9.65 -8.89
C TYR A 409 -24.07 8.62 -7.76
N ILE A 410 -24.03 9.07 -6.51
CA ILE A 410 -23.79 8.23 -5.33
C ILE A 410 -24.85 8.54 -4.27
N SER A 411 -25.44 7.52 -3.65
CA SER A 411 -26.27 7.71 -2.45
C SER A 411 -25.37 8.00 -1.25
N LEU A 412 -25.80 8.87 -0.33
CA LEU A 412 -25.07 9.05 0.94
C LEU A 412 -24.98 7.76 1.77
N ASP A 413 -25.87 6.78 1.56
CA ASP A 413 -25.81 5.45 2.19
C ASP A 413 -24.70 4.53 1.63
N ASP A 414 -24.15 4.91 0.48
CA ASP A 414 -23.06 4.22 -0.23
C ASP A 414 -21.75 5.01 -0.23
N LEU A 415 -21.72 6.10 0.55
CA LEU A 415 -20.55 6.92 0.77
C LEU A 415 -19.88 6.48 2.08
N PHE A 416 -18.56 6.34 2.03
CA PHE A 416 -17.74 5.92 3.14
C PHE A 416 -16.79 7.04 3.52
N THR A 417 -16.46 7.16 4.79
CA THR A 417 -15.48 8.10 5.30
C THR A 417 -14.54 7.45 6.29
N SER A 418 -13.39 8.07 6.53
CA SER A 418 -12.42 7.63 7.53
C SER A 418 -12.08 8.79 8.44
N ASP A 419 -12.01 8.48 9.74
CA ASP A 419 -11.39 9.32 10.76
C ASP A 419 -9.87 9.14 10.82
N GLY A 420 -9.31 8.28 9.95
CA GLY A 420 -7.90 7.99 9.89
C GLY A 420 -7.42 6.95 10.92
N GLU A 421 -8.34 6.15 11.46
CA GLU A 421 -8.05 5.01 12.32
C GLU A 421 -8.38 3.67 11.62
N PHE A 422 -7.71 2.60 12.02
CA PHE A 422 -7.98 1.26 11.49
C PHE A 422 -9.24 0.65 12.12
N ASN A 423 -9.85 -0.30 11.41
CA ASN A 423 -10.97 -1.08 11.93
C ASN A 423 -10.54 -1.97 13.10
N LEU A 424 -11.15 -1.77 14.26
CA LEU A 424 -10.88 -2.56 15.46
C LEU A 424 -12.17 -3.21 15.97
N THR A 425 -12.04 -4.38 16.59
CA THR A 425 -13.10 -4.92 17.45
C THR A 425 -13.21 -4.08 18.73
N GLU A 426 -14.28 -4.26 19.50
CA GLU A 426 -14.43 -3.62 20.82
C GLU A 426 -13.29 -3.99 21.81
N LYS A 427 -12.60 -5.11 21.55
CA LYS A 427 -11.43 -5.55 22.32
C LYS A 427 -10.12 -4.93 21.85
N GLY A 428 -10.14 -4.12 20.79
CA GLY A 428 -8.96 -3.52 20.17
C GLY A 428 -8.19 -4.45 19.23
N GLU A 429 -8.80 -5.55 18.78
CA GLU A 429 -8.18 -6.47 17.81
C GLU A 429 -8.36 -5.94 16.39
N ARG A 430 -7.40 -6.21 15.51
CA ARG A 430 -7.51 -5.80 14.11
C ARG A 430 -8.59 -6.61 13.40
N ALA A 431 -9.55 -5.90 12.82
CA ALA A 431 -10.57 -6.45 11.94
C ALA A 431 -10.28 -5.99 10.51
N SER A 432 -9.75 -6.88 9.67
CA SER A 432 -9.54 -6.61 8.24
C SER A 432 -10.71 -7.12 7.41
N VAL A 433 -11.10 -6.39 6.37
CA VAL A 433 -12.22 -6.81 5.54
C VAL A 433 -11.89 -8.11 4.79
N MET A 434 -12.81 -9.05 4.82
CA MET A 434 -12.68 -10.32 4.12
C MET A 434 -13.17 -10.18 2.67
N SER A 435 -12.37 -9.54 1.82
CA SER A 435 -12.77 -9.19 0.43
C SER A 435 -13.19 -10.39 -0.43
N GLY A 436 -12.70 -11.60 -0.14
CA GLY A 436 -13.10 -12.83 -0.84
C GLY A 436 -14.41 -13.46 -0.39
N ALA A 437 -15.05 -12.95 0.67
CA ALA A 437 -16.26 -13.57 1.24
C ALA A 437 -17.44 -13.58 0.26
N SER A 438 -17.55 -12.60 -0.66
CA SER A 438 -18.59 -12.57 -1.70
C SER A 438 -18.47 -13.73 -2.69
N SER A 439 -17.24 -14.16 -2.98
CA SER A 439 -16.96 -15.25 -3.91
C SER A 439 -17.17 -16.63 -3.29
N MET A 440 -17.12 -16.75 -1.96
CA MET A 440 -17.31 -18.02 -1.24
C MET A 440 -18.77 -18.49 -1.34
N ASN A 441 -18.97 -19.79 -1.51
CA ASN A 441 -20.28 -20.40 -1.40
C ASN A 441 -20.69 -20.58 0.08
N GLU A 442 -21.93 -20.96 0.34
CA GLU A 442 -22.43 -21.09 1.71
C GLU A 442 -21.73 -22.19 2.50
N GLU A 443 -21.34 -23.30 1.86
CA GLU A 443 -20.59 -24.36 2.54
C GLU A 443 -19.22 -23.84 3.02
N GLU A 444 -18.51 -23.11 2.15
CA GLU A 444 -17.23 -22.48 2.47
C GLU A 444 -17.36 -21.43 3.58
N LEU A 445 -18.40 -20.59 3.53
CA LEU A 445 -18.67 -19.57 4.56
C LEU A 445 -18.94 -20.19 5.93
N ASN A 446 -19.66 -21.32 5.97
CA ASN A 446 -20.01 -22.01 7.21
C ASN A 446 -18.90 -22.94 7.75
N GLN A 447 -17.80 -23.10 7.02
CA GLN A 447 -16.59 -23.78 7.49
C GLN A 447 -15.57 -22.82 8.15
N LEU A 448 -15.82 -21.52 8.09
CA LEU A 448 -14.95 -20.52 8.71
C LEU A 448 -14.96 -20.62 10.24
N ASP A 449 -13.84 -20.28 10.87
CA ASP A 449 -13.79 -20.15 12.32
C ASP A 449 -14.51 -18.86 12.75
N PHE A 450 -15.73 -18.99 13.26
CA PHE A 450 -16.56 -17.86 13.69
C PHE A 450 -15.97 -17.07 14.87
N SER A 451 -14.95 -17.57 15.56
CA SER A 451 -14.19 -16.77 16.53
C SER A 451 -13.22 -15.79 15.87
N GLN A 452 -12.78 -16.10 14.64
CA GLN A 452 -11.87 -15.27 13.84
C GLN A 452 -12.58 -14.51 12.72
N ILE A 453 -13.89 -14.69 12.54
CA ILE A 453 -14.69 -13.90 11.61
C ILE A 453 -15.60 -12.97 12.40
N GLY A 454 -15.71 -11.73 11.95
CA GLY A 454 -16.60 -10.73 12.55
C GLY A 454 -17.53 -10.05 11.55
N ALA A 455 -18.48 -9.32 12.10
CA ALA A 455 -19.40 -8.46 11.35
C ALA A 455 -19.59 -7.14 12.11
N ASP A 456 -19.79 -6.07 11.36
CA ASP A 456 -20.21 -4.78 11.91
C ASP A 456 -21.70 -4.85 12.28
N THR A 457 -22.01 -4.62 13.55
CA THR A 457 -23.37 -4.51 14.06
C THR A 457 -23.43 -3.49 15.19
N ASN A 458 -24.48 -2.67 15.20
CA ASN A 458 -24.72 -1.65 16.23
C ASN A 458 -23.54 -0.65 16.43
N GLY A 459 -22.76 -0.37 15.38
CA GLY A 459 -21.66 0.59 15.43
C GLY A 459 -20.34 0.02 15.95
N GLY A 460 -20.22 -1.29 16.11
CA GLY A 460 -18.99 -1.99 16.49
C GLY A 460 -18.79 -3.29 15.71
N ILE A 461 -17.55 -3.76 15.65
CA ILE A 461 -17.20 -5.04 15.00
C ILE A 461 -17.10 -6.12 16.07
N PHE A 462 -17.90 -7.18 15.92
CA PHE A 462 -17.95 -8.31 16.84
C PHE A 462 -17.69 -9.61 16.11
N SER A 463 -17.06 -10.58 16.77
CA SER A 463 -16.92 -11.92 16.20
C SER A 463 -18.28 -12.59 16.05
N LEU A 464 -18.43 -13.42 15.02
CA LEU A 464 -19.63 -14.20 14.78
C LEU A 464 -19.94 -15.13 15.97
N ALA A 465 -18.91 -15.64 16.64
CA ALA A 465 -19.03 -16.42 17.87
C ALA A 465 -19.62 -15.61 19.03
N GLU A 466 -19.20 -14.35 19.22
CA GLU A 466 -19.77 -13.45 20.25
C GLU A 466 -21.23 -13.11 19.96
N LEU A 467 -21.57 -12.94 18.68
CA LEU A 467 -22.95 -12.74 18.24
C LEU A 467 -23.80 -14.01 18.34
N GLY A 468 -23.21 -15.16 18.64
CA GLY A 468 -23.90 -16.45 18.70
C GLY A 468 -24.42 -16.91 17.35
N VAL A 469 -23.73 -16.55 16.26
CA VAL A 469 -24.04 -16.99 14.90
C VAL A 469 -23.75 -18.48 14.77
N GLU A 470 -24.66 -19.23 14.15
CA GLU A 470 -24.50 -20.65 13.84
C GLU A 470 -24.48 -20.92 12.35
N PHE A 471 -25.02 -20.00 11.54
CA PHE A 471 -25.09 -20.18 10.09
C PHE A 471 -25.03 -18.85 9.33
N ILE A 472 -24.37 -18.84 8.19
CA ILE A 472 -24.29 -17.74 7.23
C ILE A 472 -25.00 -18.15 5.94
N ARG A 473 -26.02 -17.39 5.55
CA ARG A 473 -26.64 -17.47 4.20
C ARG A 473 -26.14 -16.31 3.34
N LYS A 474 -25.94 -16.53 2.06
CA LYS A 474 -25.51 -15.47 1.13
C LYS A 474 -26.70 -15.01 0.28
N GLU A 475 -27.01 -13.72 0.35
CA GLU A 475 -28.08 -13.10 -0.45
C GLU A 475 -27.45 -12.14 -1.47
N THR A 476 -27.75 -12.33 -2.75
CA THR A 476 -27.36 -11.40 -3.81
C THR A 476 -28.57 -10.63 -4.30
N PHE A 477 -28.55 -9.32 -4.11
CA PHE A 477 -29.62 -8.43 -4.54
C PHE A 477 -29.58 -8.20 -6.06
N SER A 478 -30.70 -7.75 -6.62
CA SER A 478 -30.84 -7.46 -8.06
C SER A 478 -29.88 -6.38 -8.59
N ASN A 479 -29.30 -5.57 -7.70
CA ASN A 479 -28.27 -4.58 -8.01
C ASN A 479 -26.83 -5.16 -7.96
N GLY A 480 -26.69 -6.49 -7.82
CA GLY A 480 -25.41 -7.19 -7.74
C GLY A 480 -24.74 -7.16 -6.37
N ARG A 481 -25.31 -6.45 -5.38
CA ARG A 481 -24.74 -6.41 -4.03
C ARG A 481 -24.96 -7.73 -3.32
N THR A 482 -23.94 -8.17 -2.60
CA THR A 482 -24.02 -9.34 -1.72
C THR A 482 -24.18 -8.88 -0.28
N ALA A 483 -25.07 -9.53 0.47
CA ALA A 483 -25.14 -9.45 1.92
C ALA A 483 -25.07 -10.86 2.52
N PHE A 484 -24.68 -10.90 3.79
CA PHE A 484 -24.57 -12.10 4.59
C PHE A 484 -25.67 -12.07 5.65
N ILE A 485 -26.55 -13.06 5.62
CA ILE A 485 -27.59 -13.24 6.62
C ILE A 485 -27.04 -14.19 7.68
N LEU A 486 -26.75 -13.63 8.85
CA LEU A 486 -26.17 -14.32 9.98
C LEU A 486 -27.30 -14.80 10.88
N THR A 487 -27.53 -16.11 10.91
CA THR A 487 -28.54 -16.73 11.77
C THR A 487 -27.91 -17.10 13.10
N THR A 488 -28.48 -16.58 14.17
CA THR A 488 -28.00 -16.79 15.54
C THR A 488 -28.73 -17.94 16.23
N ARG A 489 -28.20 -18.43 17.36
CA ARG A 489 -28.78 -19.53 18.17
C ARG A 489 -30.25 -19.37 18.54
N ASP A 490 -30.70 -18.12 18.67
CA ASP A 490 -32.11 -17.80 19.00
C ASP A 490 -32.97 -17.56 17.75
N ASN A 491 -32.47 -17.96 16.57
CA ASN A 491 -33.07 -17.76 15.25
C ASN A 491 -33.29 -16.29 14.86
N LYS A 492 -32.56 -15.34 15.46
CA LYS A 492 -32.51 -13.98 14.93
C LYS A 492 -31.57 -13.91 13.73
N GLU A 493 -32.01 -13.16 12.72
CA GLU A 493 -31.19 -12.86 11.55
C GLU A 493 -30.56 -11.47 11.72
N ILE A 494 -29.23 -11.40 11.54
CA ILE A 494 -28.47 -10.15 11.43
C ILE A 494 -28.03 -10.03 9.98
N VAL A 495 -28.29 -8.87 9.37
CA VAL A 495 -27.85 -8.59 8.00
C VAL A 495 -26.52 -7.86 8.06
N ALA A 496 -25.46 -8.50 7.59
CA ALA A 496 -24.13 -7.91 7.46
C ALA A 496 -23.81 -7.64 5.99
N SER A 497 -23.35 -6.41 5.67
CA SER A 497 -22.87 -6.13 4.31
C SER A 497 -21.43 -6.58 4.08
N THR A 498 -20.70 -6.85 5.16
CA THR A 498 -19.26 -7.09 5.14
C THR A 498 -18.91 -8.06 6.26
N LEU A 499 -18.06 -9.04 5.96
CA LEU A 499 -17.41 -9.88 6.94
C LEU A 499 -15.97 -9.41 7.13
N TYR A 500 -15.47 -9.56 8.34
CA TYR A 500 -14.12 -9.18 8.74
C TYR A 500 -13.35 -10.41 9.19
N LYS A 501 -12.07 -10.51 8.84
CA LYS A 501 -11.12 -11.37 9.54
C LYS A 501 -10.67 -10.63 10.80
N ILE A 502 -11.06 -11.12 11.96
CA ILE A 502 -10.53 -10.70 13.25
C ILE A 502 -9.24 -11.49 13.45
N ARG A 503 -8.12 -10.77 13.41
CA ARG A 503 -6.82 -11.37 13.69
C ARG A 503 -6.42 -10.93 15.09
N SER A 504 -6.38 -11.87 16.03
CA SER A 504 -5.71 -11.61 17.30
C SER A 504 -4.26 -11.32 16.98
N VAL A 505 -3.77 -10.23 17.54
CA VAL A 505 -2.48 -9.69 17.25
C VAL A 505 -1.40 -10.74 17.54
N GLU A 506 -0.81 -11.27 16.46
CA GLU A 506 0.32 -12.21 16.43
C GLU A 506 0.01 -13.62 16.98
N ASP A 507 -0.46 -14.53 16.11
CA ASP A 507 -0.28 -15.96 16.32
C ASP A 507 1.21 -16.30 16.13
N MET A 508 2.01 -15.92 17.12
CA MET A 508 3.43 -16.23 17.14
C MET A 508 3.57 -17.72 17.39
N VAL A 509 4.14 -18.46 16.44
CA VAL A 509 4.41 -19.89 16.65
C VAL A 509 5.31 -20.02 17.87
N LYS A 510 4.88 -20.83 18.84
CA LYS A 510 5.40 -20.87 20.22
C LYS A 510 6.94 -20.86 20.29
N PHE A 511 7.47 -19.71 20.70
CA PHE A 511 8.79 -19.57 21.34
C PHE A 511 8.70 -19.03 22.78
N ALA A 512 7.49 -18.99 23.34
CA ALA A 512 7.18 -18.42 24.67
C ALA A 512 7.80 -19.17 25.86
N GLU A 513 8.64 -20.18 25.64
CA GLU A 513 9.27 -21.00 26.67
C GLU A 513 10.82 -20.99 26.62
N LEU A 514 11.42 -20.19 25.72
CA LEU A 514 12.88 -20.04 25.71
C LEU A 514 13.35 -19.20 26.90
N GLU A 515 14.34 -19.70 27.65
CA GLU A 515 14.93 -18.94 28.76
C GLU A 515 15.55 -17.64 28.25
N GLU A 516 15.62 -16.59 29.08
CA GLU A 516 16.22 -15.28 28.73
C GLU A 516 17.63 -15.39 28.13
N LYS A 517 18.41 -16.40 28.55
CA LYS A 517 19.75 -16.68 28.03
C LYS A 517 19.75 -17.22 26.60
N ASP A 518 18.61 -17.69 26.11
CA ASP A 518 18.43 -18.29 24.79
C ASP A 518 17.70 -17.33 23.83
N LYS A 519 17.26 -16.16 24.33
CA LYS A 519 16.70 -15.09 23.51
C LYS A 519 17.78 -14.44 22.64
N LEU A 520 17.45 -14.25 21.38
CA LEU A 520 18.24 -13.59 20.35
C LEU A 520 18.27 -12.07 20.55
N ARG A 521 19.38 -11.46 20.20
CA ARG A 521 19.56 -10.01 20.20
C ARG A 521 20.04 -9.56 18.83
N ALA A 522 19.55 -8.41 18.38
CA ALA A 522 20.02 -7.82 17.14
C ALA A 522 21.49 -7.35 17.24
N MET A 523 21.97 -7.01 18.44
CA MET A 523 23.32 -6.51 18.65
C MET A 523 24.29 -7.58 19.16
N LYS A 524 25.39 -7.74 18.43
CA LYS A 524 26.58 -8.53 18.80
C LYS A 524 27.29 -8.06 20.09
N PHE A 525 26.95 -6.87 20.61
CA PHE A 525 27.83 -6.12 21.53
C PHE A 525 27.33 -5.88 22.96
N GLU A 526 26.31 -6.60 23.45
CA GLU A 526 25.95 -6.48 24.88
C GLU A 526 26.80 -7.37 25.82
N ARG A 527 27.72 -8.20 25.30
CA ARG A 527 28.61 -9.06 26.12
C ARG A 527 30.01 -8.49 26.37
N GLU A 528 30.30 -7.24 26.00
CA GLU A 528 31.58 -6.58 26.27
C GLU A 528 31.44 -5.28 27.09
N ALA A 529 30.52 -5.26 28.06
CA ALA A 529 30.44 -4.20 29.09
C ALA A 529 30.81 -4.75 30.47
#